data_AF-A0A6A4B6N1-F1
#
_entry.id   AF-A0A6A4B6N1-F1
#
_cell.length_a   1.000
_cell.length_b   1.000
_cell.length_c   1.000
_cell.angle_alpha   90.00
_cell.angle_beta   90.00
_cell.angle_gamma   90.00
#
_symmetry.space_group_name_H-M   'P 1'
#
loop_
_entity.id
_entity.type
_entity.pdbx_description
1 polymer ?
#
loop_
_entity_poly.entity_id
_entity_poly.type
_entity_poly.pdbx_seq_one_letter_code
_entity_poly.pdbx_strand_id
1 'polypeptide(L)'
;MELLELNNALEPGKVDEWIEALSDTEVPLENESEVRVGSDDDDTRRRGVKLLRAYRGVTTSKGDIPPVTTLDVQHHIDTQGAAPIMLKRRRQAQSEEAVVDDNVATMLQAGVIEKGNGASGFPVVLVRKKDGEVRFCIDY
;
A
#
# COMPACT_ATOMS: atom_id res chain seq x y z
N MET A 1 4.44 30.15 6.71
CA MET A 1 4.63 28.85 6.05
C MET A 1 4.85 29.17 4.59
N GLU A 2 6.12 29.27 4.20
CA GLU A 2 6.53 29.69 2.86
C GLU A 2 6.32 28.49 1.93
N LEU A 3 5.35 28.56 1.03
CA LEU A 3 5.23 27.59 -0.06
C LEU A 3 6.48 27.78 -0.93
N LEU A 4 7.26 26.72 -1.11
CA LEU A 4 8.28 26.66 -2.16
C LEU A 4 7.61 27.02 -3.50
N GLU A 5 7.95 28.18 -4.05
CA GLU A 5 7.46 28.58 -5.38
C GLU A 5 8.04 27.63 -6.43
N LEU A 6 7.25 26.64 -6.82
CA LEU A 6 7.52 25.74 -7.93
C LEU A 6 7.41 26.51 -9.26
N ASN A 7 8.43 27.31 -9.60
CA ASN A 7 8.73 27.86 -10.94
C ASN A 7 7.52 28.24 -11.84
N ASN A 8 6.45 28.81 -11.29
CA ASN A 8 5.18 29.07 -12.00
C ASN A 8 4.59 27.85 -12.75
N ALA A 9 4.98 26.63 -12.40
CA ALA A 9 4.52 25.39 -13.03
C ALA A 9 3.13 24.97 -12.53
N LEU A 10 2.74 25.46 -11.35
CA LEU A 10 1.44 25.20 -10.71
C LEU A 10 0.42 26.32 -10.95
N GLU A 11 0.66 27.21 -11.92
CA GLU A 11 -0.35 28.19 -12.33
C GLU A 11 -1.61 27.45 -12.84
N PRO A 12 -2.83 27.84 -12.43
CA PRO A 12 -4.06 27.09 -12.72
C PRO A 12 -4.25 26.72 -14.19
N GLY A 13 -3.95 27.64 -15.12
CA GLY A 13 -4.07 27.38 -16.56
C GLY A 13 -3.09 26.31 -17.07
N LYS A 14 -1.86 26.28 -16.55
CA LYS A 14 -0.87 25.25 -16.92
C LYS A 14 -1.21 23.90 -16.31
N VAL A 15 -1.80 23.89 -15.11
CA VAL A 15 -2.29 22.66 -14.48
C VAL A 15 -3.43 22.05 -15.29
N ASP A 16 -4.36 22.86 -15.79
CA ASP A 16 -5.43 22.38 -16.66
C ASP A 16 -4.88 21.82 -17.97
N GLU A 17 -4.01 22.55 -18.67
CA GLU A 17 -3.34 22.05 -19.89
C GLU A 17 -2.62 20.72 -19.66
N TRP A 18 -1.92 20.60 -18.52
CA TRP A 18 -1.22 19.37 -18.17
C TRP A 18 -2.18 18.22 -17.87
N ILE A 19 -3.27 18.46 -17.16
CA ILE A 19 -4.28 17.43 -16.86
C ILE A 19 -4.95 16.95 -18.15
N GLU A 20 -5.30 17.85 -19.07
CA GLU A 20 -5.88 17.48 -20.37
C GLU A 20 -4.89 16.70 -21.25
N ALA A 21 -3.58 16.89 -21.06
CA ALA A 21 -2.56 16.10 -21.74
C ALA A 21 -2.40 14.67 -21.16
N LEU A 22 -2.97 14.38 -19.99
CA LEU A 22 -2.98 13.04 -19.43
C LEU A 22 -3.98 12.15 -20.17
N SER A 23 -3.66 10.87 -20.33
CA SER A 23 -4.59 9.90 -20.88
C SER A 23 -5.68 9.54 -19.87
N ASP A 24 -6.91 9.32 -20.37
CA ASP A 24 -7.99 8.65 -19.63
C ASP A 24 -8.54 9.41 -18.40
N THR A 25 -8.81 10.71 -18.58
CA THR A 25 -9.46 11.60 -17.59
C THR A 25 -10.98 11.51 -17.56
N GLU A 26 -11.60 10.81 -18.52
CA GLU A 26 -13.05 10.80 -18.72
C GLU A 26 -13.73 9.59 -18.07
N VAL A 27 -13.09 8.42 -18.05
CA VAL A 27 -13.70 7.23 -17.45
C VAL A 27 -13.73 7.37 -15.91
N PRO A 28 -14.91 7.30 -15.26
CA PRO A 28 -15.01 7.48 -13.81
C PRO A 28 -14.31 6.37 -13.01
N LEU A 29 -14.03 6.66 -11.74
CA LEU A 29 -13.59 5.66 -10.75
C LEU A 29 -14.78 4.88 -10.16
N GLU A 30 -14.56 3.64 -9.72
CA GLU A 30 -15.62 2.78 -9.17
C GLU A 30 -16.34 3.38 -7.94
N ASN A 31 -15.60 4.11 -7.09
CA ASN A 31 -16.10 4.78 -5.88
C ASN A 31 -15.90 6.31 -5.93
N GLU A 32 -15.99 6.92 -7.11
CA GLU A 32 -15.73 8.36 -7.30
C GLU A 32 -16.60 9.27 -6.41
N SER A 33 -17.84 8.85 -6.11
CA SER A 33 -18.77 9.57 -5.24
C SER A 33 -18.28 9.69 -3.80
N GLU A 34 -17.40 8.81 -3.35
CA GLU A 34 -16.84 8.80 -1.99
C GLU A 34 -15.57 9.64 -1.87
N VAL A 35 -15.03 10.13 -2.99
CA VAL A 35 -13.79 10.91 -3.01
C VAL A 35 -13.98 12.24 -2.27
N ARG A 36 -13.21 12.41 -1.20
CA ARG A 36 -13.16 13.64 -0.40
C ARG A 36 -11.91 14.44 -0.76
N VAL A 37 -12.09 15.50 -1.53
CA VAL A 37 -11.04 16.49 -1.79
C VAL A 37 -11.13 17.54 -0.68
N GLY A 38 -10.02 17.84 0.00
CA GLY A 38 -9.98 18.74 1.16
C GLY A 38 -10.17 20.23 0.85
N SER A 39 -10.83 20.57 -0.25
CA SER A 39 -11.10 21.94 -0.70
C SER A 39 -12.57 22.07 -1.06
N ASP A 40 -13.18 23.19 -0.68
CA ASP A 40 -14.58 23.53 -1.01
C ASP A 40 -14.72 24.17 -2.41
N ASP A 41 -13.61 24.33 -3.13
CA ASP A 41 -13.57 24.86 -4.49
C ASP A 41 -13.86 23.76 -5.53
N ASP A 42 -14.95 23.92 -6.28
CA ASP A 42 -15.41 22.96 -7.30
C ASP A 42 -14.37 22.72 -8.39
N ASP A 43 -13.59 23.74 -8.72
CA ASP A 43 -12.53 23.69 -9.74
C ASP A 43 -11.38 22.79 -9.30
N THR A 44 -10.93 22.95 -8.05
CA THR A 44 -9.95 22.09 -7.39
C THR A 44 -10.44 20.65 -7.28
N ARG A 45 -11.72 20.44 -6.90
CA ARG A 45 -12.32 19.11 -6.85
C ARG A 45 -12.31 18.45 -8.24
N ARG A 46 -12.71 19.18 -9.29
CA ARG A 46 -12.70 18.69 -10.67
C ARG A 46 -11.31 18.26 -11.12
N ARG A 47 -10.28 19.10 -10.89
CA ARG A 47 -8.88 18.77 -11.21
C ARG A 47 -8.40 17.53 -10.47
N GLY A 48 -8.67 17.44 -9.17
CA GLY A 48 -8.30 16.29 -8.35
C GLY A 48 -8.92 14.99 -8.84
N VAL A 49 -10.21 14.99 -9.20
CA VAL A 49 -10.88 13.81 -9.75
C VAL A 49 -10.30 13.43 -11.12
N LYS A 50 -10.07 14.39 -12.04
CA LYS A 50 -9.43 14.10 -13.33
C LYS A 50 -8.06 13.46 -13.17
N LEU A 51 -7.26 13.95 -12.22
CA LEU A 51 -5.95 13.38 -11.91
C LEU A 51 -6.07 11.93 -11.41
N LEU A 52 -7.00 11.66 -10.49
CA LEU A 52 -7.22 10.30 -9.99
C LEU A 52 -7.68 9.34 -11.09
N ARG A 53 -8.51 9.80 -12.04
CA ARG A 53 -8.93 9.00 -13.21
C ARG A 53 -7.75 8.66 -14.11
N ALA A 54 -6.91 9.64 -14.44
CA ALA A 54 -5.73 9.42 -15.27
C ALA A 54 -4.74 8.43 -14.62
N TYR A 55 -4.61 8.46 -13.29
CA TYR A 55 -3.73 7.56 -12.52
C TYR A 55 -4.47 6.39 -11.85
N ARG A 56 -5.60 5.94 -12.41
CA ARG A 56 -6.42 4.86 -11.83
C ARG A 56 -5.63 3.63 -11.41
N GLY A 57 -4.61 3.24 -12.18
CA GLY A 57 -3.79 2.06 -11.90
C GLY A 57 -2.96 2.15 -10.60
N VAL A 58 -2.74 3.37 -10.09
CA VAL A 58 -2.07 3.63 -8.81
C VAL A 58 -3.07 3.72 -7.67
N THR A 59 -4.30 4.17 -7.94
CA THR A 59 -5.34 4.37 -6.91
C THR A 59 -6.21 3.13 -6.68
N THR A 60 -6.31 2.23 -7.65
CA THR A 60 -7.03 0.97 -7.52
C THR A 60 -6.30 0.05 -6.54
N SER A 61 -6.98 -0.32 -5.47
CA SER A 61 -6.49 -1.35 -4.55
C SER A 61 -6.30 -2.67 -5.32
N LYS A 62 -5.08 -3.19 -5.34
CA LYS A 62 -4.78 -4.52 -5.89
C LYS A 62 -4.98 -5.64 -4.84
N GLY A 63 -5.80 -5.37 -3.82
CA GLY A 63 -6.00 -6.22 -2.65
C GLY A 63 -4.90 -6.02 -1.60
N ASP A 64 -4.74 -7.01 -0.73
CA ASP A 64 -3.81 -6.97 0.41
C ASP A 64 -2.34 -7.18 0.03
N ILE A 65 -2.06 -7.28 -1.28
CA ILE A 65 -0.71 -7.49 -1.80
C ILE A 65 -0.11 -6.13 -2.12
N PRO A 66 0.97 -5.71 -1.43
CA PRO A 66 1.62 -4.45 -1.74
C PRO A 66 2.07 -4.44 -3.21
N PRO A 67 1.92 -3.31 -3.92
CA PRO A 67 2.34 -3.23 -5.31
C PRO A 67 3.84 -3.49 -5.39
N VAL A 68 4.21 -4.54 -6.14
CA VAL A 68 5.61 -4.83 -6.44
C VAL A 68 6.19 -3.63 -7.20
N THR A 69 7.29 -3.08 -6.70
CA THR A 69 8.03 -2.05 -7.42
C THR A 69 8.43 -2.57 -8.80
N THR A 70 8.37 -1.71 -9.83
CA THR A 70 8.87 -2.08 -11.16
C THR A 70 10.39 -2.16 -11.22
N LEU A 71 11.08 -1.69 -10.18
CA LEU A 71 12.53 -1.71 -10.08
C LEU A 71 12.99 -3.00 -9.40
N ASP A 72 13.84 -3.76 -10.08
CA ASP A 72 14.51 -4.93 -9.53
C ASP A 72 15.67 -4.50 -8.60
N VAL A 73 15.31 -4.11 -7.37
CA VAL A 73 16.26 -3.68 -6.34
C VAL A 73 16.22 -4.67 -5.19
N GLN A 74 17.39 -5.22 -4.85
CA GLN A 74 17.56 -6.07 -3.68
C GLN A 74 18.21 -5.26 -2.55
N HIS A 75 17.61 -5.31 -1.37
CA HIS A 75 18.15 -4.68 -0.17
C HIS A 75 18.99 -5.67 0.64
N HIS A 76 20.21 -5.27 0.98
CA HIS A 76 21.04 -5.99 1.95
C HIS A 76 20.89 -5.34 3.32
N ILE A 77 20.55 -6.15 4.34
CA ILE A 77 20.45 -5.71 5.73
C ILE A 77 21.70 -6.19 6.46
N ASP A 78 22.57 -5.27 6.86
CA ASP A 78 23.76 -5.57 7.66
C ASP A 78 23.37 -5.73 9.14
N THR A 79 23.56 -6.94 9.68
CA THR A 79 23.27 -7.28 11.08
C THR A 79 24.45 -7.02 12.02
N GLN A 80 25.57 -6.47 11.52
CA GLN A 80 26.79 -6.18 12.29
C GLN A 80 27.34 -7.38 13.07
N GLY A 81 27.13 -8.59 12.55
CA GLY A 81 27.57 -9.84 13.19
C GLY A 81 26.73 -10.29 14.39
N ALA A 82 25.53 -9.71 14.59
CA ALA A 82 24.59 -10.19 15.60
C ALA A 82 24.21 -11.66 15.35
N ALA A 83 24.15 -12.45 16.43
CA ALA A 83 23.76 -13.85 16.34
C ALA A 83 22.27 -13.99 15.93
N PRO A 84 21.91 -15.00 15.12
CA PRO A 84 20.52 -15.27 14.76
C PRO A 84 19.61 -15.51 15.98
N ILE A 85 18.37 -15.03 15.90
CA ILE A 85 17.36 -15.21 16.96
C ILE A 85 16.28 -16.16 16.45
N MET A 86 16.07 -17.27 17.16
CA MET A 86 14.99 -18.22 16.87
C MET A 86 13.98 -18.24 18.01
N LEU A 87 12.92 -17.45 17.85
CA LEU A 87 11.80 -17.41 18.79
C LEU A 87 10.83 -18.56 18.53
N LYS A 88 10.22 -19.05 19.60
CA LYS A 88 9.22 -20.12 19.53
C LYS A 88 7.92 -19.61 18.93
N ARG A 89 7.29 -20.40 18.05
CA ARG A 89 5.92 -20.18 17.57
C ARG A 89 4.96 -19.99 18.75
N ARG A 90 4.16 -18.93 18.70
CA ARG A 90 3.09 -18.69 19.69
C ARG A 90 1.99 -19.74 19.51
N ARG A 91 1.41 -20.20 20.61
CA ARG A 91 0.22 -21.05 20.55
C ARG A 91 -0.96 -20.18 20.16
N GLN A 92 -1.68 -20.59 19.13
CA GLN A 92 -2.90 -19.93 18.67
C GLN A 92 -4.09 -20.87 18.87
N ALA A 93 -5.28 -20.31 19.02
CA ALA A 93 -6.51 -21.10 18.98
C ALA A 93 -6.71 -21.68 17.58
N GLN A 94 -7.47 -22.78 17.45
CA GLN A 94 -7.68 -23.43 16.15
C GLN A 94 -8.29 -22.48 15.10
N SER A 95 -9.20 -21.60 15.52
CA SER A 95 -9.80 -20.57 14.64
C SER A 95 -8.79 -19.54 14.16
N GLU A 96 -7.76 -19.25 14.96
CA GLU A 96 -6.69 -18.31 14.63
C GLU A 96 -5.66 -18.95 13.71
N GLU A 97 -5.38 -20.24 13.89
CA GLU A 97 -4.47 -21.01 13.03
C GLU A 97 -4.98 -21.05 11.58
N ALA A 98 -6.30 -21.24 11.38
CA ALA A 98 -6.90 -21.16 10.05
C ALA A 98 -6.67 -19.78 9.39
N VAL A 99 -6.79 -18.68 10.16
CA VAL A 99 -6.53 -17.33 9.66
C VAL A 99 -5.07 -17.16 9.27
N VAL A 100 -4.14 -17.71 10.06
CA VAL A 100 -2.71 -17.71 9.73
C VAL A 100 -2.44 -18.46 8.43
N ASP A 101 -3.01 -19.66 8.28
CA ASP A 101 -2.79 -20.51 7.11
C ASP A 101 -3.34 -19.86 5.82
N ASP A 102 -4.53 -19.27 5.87
CA ASP A 102 -5.14 -18.57 4.72
C ASP A 102 -4.29 -17.35 4.29
N ASN A 103 -3.78 -16.59 5.26
CA ASN A 103 -2.89 -15.45 4.98
C ASN A 103 -1.56 -15.91 4.38
N VAL A 104 -0.96 -16.97 4.92
CA VAL A 104 0.29 -17.56 4.39
C VAL A 104 0.08 -18.06 2.96
N ALA A 105 -1.02 -18.76 2.68
CA ALA A 105 -1.34 -19.23 1.34
C ALA A 105 -1.50 -18.07 0.35
N THR A 106 -2.22 -17.01 0.75
CA THR A 106 -2.42 -15.81 -0.05
C THR A 106 -1.09 -15.11 -0.36
N MET A 107 -0.23 -14.91 0.65
CA MET A 107 1.07 -14.25 0.47
C MET A 107 2.05 -15.09 -0.37
N LEU A 108 2.01 -16.43 -0.24
CA LEU A 108 2.79 -17.35 -1.08
C LEU A 108 2.33 -17.28 -2.55
N GLN A 109 1.01 -17.29 -2.79
CA GLN A 109 0.45 -17.15 -4.14
C GLN A 109 0.80 -15.80 -4.77
N ALA A 110 0.83 -14.75 -3.94
CA ALA A 110 1.23 -13.41 -4.34
C ALA A 110 2.74 -13.23 -4.58
N GLY A 111 3.57 -14.18 -4.13
CA GLY A 111 5.04 -14.07 -4.19
C GLY A 111 5.64 -13.05 -3.23
N VAL A 112 4.90 -12.63 -2.20
CA VAL A 112 5.39 -11.67 -1.18
C VAL A 112 6.28 -12.36 -0.14
N ILE A 113 6.05 -13.66 0.09
CA ILE A 113 6.87 -14.50 0.97
C ILE A 113 7.30 -15.77 0.25
N GLU A 114 8.34 -16.42 0.77
CA GLU A 114 8.83 -17.70 0.29
C GLU A 114 9.13 -18.66 1.45
N LYS A 115 9.30 -19.95 1.14
CA LYS A 115 9.71 -20.95 2.12
C LYS A 115 11.20 -20.79 2.42
N GLY A 116 11.53 -20.43 3.65
CA GLY A 116 12.91 -20.34 4.13
C GLY A 116 13.28 -21.45 5.11
N ASN A 117 14.59 -21.73 5.23
CA ASN A 117 15.17 -22.57 6.27
C ASN A 117 16.34 -21.83 6.93
N GLY A 118 16.02 -20.70 7.57
CA GLY A 118 17.00 -19.80 8.19
C GLY A 118 17.20 -20.08 9.68
N ALA A 119 18.32 -19.56 10.22
CA ALA A 119 18.61 -19.62 11.66
C ALA A 119 17.86 -18.54 12.47
N SER A 120 17.18 -17.60 11.81
CA SER A 120 16.33 -16.59 12.43
C SER A 120 14.86 -16.92 12.22
N GLY A 121 14.03 -16.72 13.23
CA GLY A 121 12.59 -16.95 13.16
C GLY A 121 11.84 -16.20 14.25
N PHE A 122 10.74 -15.56 13.85
CA PHE A 122 9.91 -14.71 14.70
C PHE A 122 8.45 -15.20 14.63
N PRO A 123 7.69 -15.17 15.74
CA PRO A 123 6.35 -15.71 15.75
C PRO A 123 5.34 -14.76 15.09
N VAL A 124 4.33 -15.37 14.48
CA VAL A 124 3.13 -14.65 14.02
C VAL A 124 2.24 -14.33 15.21
N VAL A 125 1.72 -13.09 15.23
CA VAL A 125 0.72 -12.61 16.18
C VAL A 125 -0.46 -12.03 15.42
N LEU A 126 -1.67 -12.31 15.90
CA LEU A 126 -2.91 -11.80 15.32
C LEU A 126 -3.42 -10.63 16.17
N VAL A 127 -3.66 -9.49 15.53
CA VAL A 127 -4.14 -8.28 16.22
C VAL A 127 -5.51 -7.89 15.67
N ARG A 128 -6.52 -7.85 16.54
CA ARG A 128 -7.86 -7.41 16.16
C ARG A 128 -7.91 -5.88 16.08
N LYS A 129 -8.32 -5.36 14.93
CA LYS A 129 -8.60 -3.94 14.69
C LYS A 129 -9.93 -3.53 15.31
N LYS A 130 -10.17 -2.22 15.40
CA LYS A 130 -11.44 -1.65 15.93
C LYS A 130 -12.66 -2.02 15.09
N ASP A 131 -12.48 -2.18 13.78
CA ASP A 131 -13.51 -2.60 12.82
C ASP A 131 -13.82 -4.11 12.88
N GLY A 132 -13.09 -4.88 13.71
CA GLY A 132 -13.27 -6.32 13.88
C GLY A 132 -12.36 -7.18 13.00
N GLU A 133 -11.67 -6.59 12.01
CA GLU A 133 -10.71 -7.27 11.15
C GLU A 133 -9.48 -7.74 11.94
N VAL A 134 -8.81 -8.80 11.48
CA VAL A 134 -7.60 -9.34 12.10
C VAL A 134 -6.39 -9.01 11.23
N ARG A 135 -5.38 -8.36 11.82
CA ARG A 135 -4.07 -8.16 11.18
C ARG A 135 -3.15 -9.35 11.45
N PHE A 136 -2.57 -9.88 10.39
CA PHE A 136 -1.43 -10.80 10.44
C PHE A 136 -0.15 -9.99 10.68
N CYS A 137 0.49 -10.17 11.84
CA CYS A 137 1.68 -9.42 12.25
C CYS A 137 2.84 -10.35 12.62
N ILE A 138 4.07 -9.87 12.44
CA ILE A 138 5.29 -10.54 12.91
C ILE A 138 5.81 -9.79 14.14
N ASP A 139 6.11 -10.51 15.21
CA ASP A 139 6.71 -10.01 16.46
C ASP A 139 8.24 -10.10 16.33
N TYR A 140 8.85 -9.12 15.65
CA TYR A 140 10.30 -9.00 15.42
C TYR A 140 11.08 -8.60 16.68
#